data_AF-A0A1I5FCF7-F1
#
_entry.id   AF-A0A1I5FCF7-F1
#
_cell.length_a   1.000
_cell.length_b   1.000
_cell.length_c   1.000
_cell.angle_alpha   90.00
_cell.angle_beta   90.00
_cell.angle_gamma   90.00
#
_symmetry.space_group_name_H-M   'P 1'
#
loop_
_entity.id
_entity.type
_entity.pdbx_description
1 polymer ?
#
loop_
_entity_poly.entity_id
_entity_poly.type
_entity_poly.pdbx_seq_one_letter_code
_entity_poly.pdbx_strand_id
1 'polypeptide(L)'
;MALWLAVRKQRSTELDLLQKHEPHRLAEQVAADTRQHQLRTAADAREDALARRVIAEVLCAYLRMPPDGTAEEVQVRRAAQKILERHTHPGDIRHWPGLFLDFSGAHLDRVRFTGCRFEAILFTGFASFISARFDGEGNFQGAQSADQVDFHNARFVDDVNFGDAEFAALPKLDHAEAGPDHLKLLQRHWPAGWTLGDPEDDGWAPLLRTD
;
A
#
# COMPACT_ATOMS: atom_id res chain seq x y z
N MET A 1 29.87 52.13 51.70
CA MET A 1 28.71 51.24 51.96
C MET A 1 27.71 51.20 50.80
N ALA A 2 27.33 52.33 50.18
CA ALA A 2 26.36 52.36 49.07
C ALA A 2 26.77 51.54 47.82
N LEU A 3 28.06 51.58 47.44
CA LEU A 3 28.56 50.84 46.27
C LEU A 3 28.39 49.31 46.41
N TRP A 4 28.59 48.79 47.62
CA TRP A 4 28.50 47.36 47.89
C TRP A 4 27.05 46.84 47.82
N LEU A 5 26.08 47.62 48.30
CA LEU A 5 24.66 47.30 48.21
C LEU A 5 24.16 47.30 46.77
N ALA A 6 24.63 48.26 45.96
CA ALA A 6 24.31 48.33 44.53
C ALA A 6 24.83 47.09 43.78
N VAL A 7 26.09 46.71 43.99
CA VAL A 7 26.69 45.51 43.39
C VAL A 7 25.96 44.23 43.81
N ARG A 8 25.58 44.10 45.10
CA ARG A 8 24.84 42.94 45.59
C ARG A 8 23.44 42.84 44.95
N LYS A 9 22.74 43.96 44.81
CA LYS A 9 21.41 44.00 44.18
C LYS A 9 21.50 43.65 42.69
N GLN A 10 22.48 44.21 41.99
CA GLN A 10 22.73 43.88 40.58
C GLN A 10 23.01 42.38 40.40
N ARG A 11 23.86 41.81 41.25
CA ARG A 11 24.18 40.37 41.17
C ARG A 11 22.98 39.47 41.46
N SER A 12 22.09 39.87 42.37
CA SER A 12 20.84 39.14 42.62
C SER A 12 19.91 39.19 41.41
N THR A 13 19.75 40.35 40.77
CA THR A 13 18.90 40.49 39.58
C THR A 13 19.48 39.73 38.39
N GLU A 14 20.80 39.71 38.22
CA GLU A 14 21.46 38.90 37.19
C GLU A 14 21.22 37.40 37.41
N LEU A 15 21.30 36.93 38.66
CA LEU A 15 21.04 35.52 39.00
C LEU A 15 19.58 35.13 38.78
N ASP A 16 18.61 35.97 39.17
CA ASP A 16 17.19 35.71 38.94
C ASP A 16 16.84 35.69 37.44
N LEU A 17 17.47 36.57 36.65
CA LEU A 17 17.32 36.57 35.19
C LEU A 17 17.90 35.29 34.60
N LEU A 18 19.10 34.86 35.01
CA LEU A 18 19.70 33.61 34.52
C LEU A 18 18.85 32.39 34.88
N GLN A 19 18.36 32.30 36.12
CA GLN A 19 17.47 31.21 36.55
C GLN A 19 16.17 31.16 35.74
N LYS A 20 15.66 32.32 35.30
CA LYS A 20 14.47 32.38 34.45
C LYS A 20 14.76 31.97 33.01
N HIS A 21 15.91 32.31 32.45
CA HIS A 21 16.25 32.02 31.04
C HIS A 21 16.77 30.59 30.83
N GLU A 22 17.43 29.99 31.83
CA GLU A 22 17.97 28.63 31.73
C GLU A 22 16.92 27.56 31.38
N PRO A 23 15.74 27.48 32.01
CA PRO A 23 14.73 26.49 31.63
C PRO A 23 14.17 26.73 30.22
N HIS A 24 14.04 28.00 29.79
CA HIS A 24 13.64 28.31 28.42
C HIS A 24 14.70 27.86 27.40
N ARG A 25 15.97 28.11 27.69
CA ARG A 25 17.10 27.67 26.86
C ARG A 25 17.18 26.14 26.76
N LEU A 26 17.01 25.44 27.89
CA LEU A 26 16.96 23.98 27.91
C LEU A 26 15.74 23.44 27.15
N ALA A 27 14.57 24.08 27.28
CA ALA A 27 13.38 23.71 26.53
C ALA A 27 13.57 23.89 25.02
N GLU A 28 14.20 24.99 24.58
CA GLU A 28 14.56 25.21 23.17
C GLU A 28 15.56 24.18 22.66
N GLN A 29 16.57 23.82 23.47
CA GLN A 29 17.54 22.78 23.13
C GLN A 29 16.86 21.42 22.99
N VAL A 30 16.06 21.01 23.97
CA VAL A 30 15.31 19.75 23.92
C VAL A 30 14.35 19.74 22.73
N ALA A 31 13.68 20.85 22.42
CA ALA A 31 12.82 20.96 21.25
C ALA A 31 13.61 20.83 19.93
N ALA A 32 14.81 21.43 19.86
CA ALA A 32 15.70 21.30 18.72
C ALA A 32 16.20 19.86 18.54
N ASP A 33 16.66 19.22 19.60
CA ASP A 33 17.13 17.83 19.61
C ASP A 33 16.00 16.86 19.24
N THR A 34 14.80 17.07 19.80
CA THR A 34 13.61 16.27 19.48
C THR A 34 13.25 16.41 18.01
N ARG A 35 13.25 17.64 17.46
CA ARG A 35 13.00 17.88 16.04
C ARG A 35 14.06 17.20 15.18
N GLN A 36 15.32 17.27 15.56
CA GLN A 36 16.41 16.61 14.83
C GLN A 36 16.26 15.09 14.84
N HIS A 37 15.88 14.50 15.99
CA HIS A 37 15.58 13.08 16.08
C HIS A 37 14.40 12.69 15.19
N GLN A 38 13.31 13.47 15.20
CA GLN A 38 12.15 13.26 14.32
C GLN A 38 12.52 13.30 12.83
N LEU A 39 13.41 14.21 12.44
CA LEU A 39 13.88 14.30 11.05
C LEU A 39 14.73 13.08 10.66
N ARG A 40 15.58 12.58 11.57
CA ARG A 40 16.39 11.38 11.34
C ARG A 40 15.51 10.13 11.19
N THR A 41 14.58 9.91 12.12
CA THR A 41 13.67 8.76 12.05
C THR A 41 12.78 8.81 10.81
N ALA A 42 12.32 10.00 10.41
CA ALA A 42 11.58 10.17 9.17
C ALA A 42 12.43 9.90 7.91
N ALA A 43 13.72 10.25 7.93
CA ALA A 43 14.65 9.95 6.84
C ALA A 43 14.88 8.43 6.73
N ASP A 44 15.20 7.76 7.84
CA ASP A 44 15.43 6.32 7.88
C ASP A 44 14.17 5.55 7.43
N ALA A 45 12.98 5.98 7.87
CA ALA A 45 11.72 5.37 7.46
C ALA A 45 11.45 5.52 5.95
N ARG A 46 11.81 6.67 5.36
CA ARG A 46 11.70 6.88 3.90
C ARG A 46 12.67 5.99 3.13
N GLU A 47 13.90 5.86 3.60
CA GLU A 47 14.91 5.00 2.98
C GLU A 47 14.47 3.52 2.99
N ASP A 48 13.94 3.05 4.13
CA ASP A 48 13.39 1.69 4.24
C ASP A 48 12.16 1.49 3.34
N ALA A 49 11.27 2.47 3.24
CA ALA A 49 10.14 2.42 2.30
C ALA A 49 10.61 2.32 0.84
N LEU A 50 11.67 3.07 0.46
CA LEU A 50 12.27 2.98 -0.88
C LEU A 50 12.90 1.61 -1.12
N ALA A 51 13.60 1.03 -0.14
CA ALA A 51 14.18 -0.29 -0.26
C ALA A 51 13.11 -1.37 -0.52
N ARG A 52 12.01 -1.35 0.23
CA ARG A 52 10.87 -2.27 0.05
C ARG A 52 10.24 -2.15 -1.34
N ARG A 53 10.07 -0.91 -1.82
CA ARG A 53 9.58 -0.63 -3.17
C ARG A 53 10.51 -1.20 -4.24
N VAL A 54 11.82 -0.96 -4.13
CA VAL A 54 12.81 -1.50 -5.08
C VAL A 54 12.77 -3.03 -5.11
N ILE A 55 12.65 -3.69 -3.94
CA ILE A 55 12.54 -5.15 -3.90
C ILE A 55 11.29 -5.62 -4.64
N ALA A 56 10.13 -5.00 -4.39
CA ALA A 56 8.90 -5.33 -5.08
C ALA A 56 9.00 -5.13 -6.60
N GLU A 57 9.57 -4.00 -7.05
CA GLU A 57 9.79 -3.71 -8.47
C GLU A 57 10.70 -4.74 -9.14
N VAL A 58 11.79 -5.16 -8.48
CA VAL A 58 12.71 -6.18 -8.99
C VAL A 58 12.01 -7.54 -9.11
N LEU A 59 11.22 -7.94 -8.11
CA LEU A 59 10.46 -9.20 -8.15
C LEU A 59 9.41 -9.19 -9.26
N CYS A 60 8.69 -8.07 -9.43
CA CYS A 60 7.76 -7.87 -10.53
C CYS A 60 8.48 -7.96 -11.88
N ALA A 61 9.60 -7.25 -12.07
CA ALA A 61 10.39 -7.30 -13.29
C ALA A 61 10.89 -8.72 -13.60
N TYR A 62 11.33 -9.47 -12.58
CA TYR A 62 11.71 -10.87 -12.73
C TYR A 62 10.55 -11.73 -13.21
N LEU A 63 9.36 -11.56 -12.64
CA LEU A 63 8.17 -12.30 -13.04
C LEU A 63 7.71 -11.99 -14.47
N ARG A 64 8.05 -10.81 -15.03
CA ARG A 64 7.81 -10.44 -16.43
C ARG A 64 8.74 -11.08 -17.44
N MET A 65 9.91 -11.54 -17.02
CA MET A 65 10.80 -12.25 -17.94
C MET A 65 10.14 -13.58 -18.33
N PRO A 66 10.17 -13.99 -19.62
CA PRO A 66 9.65 -15.29 -20.03
C PRO A 66 10.31 -16.43 -19.24
N PRO A 67 9.54 -17.42 -18.75
CA PRO A 67 10.12 -18.55 -18.03
C PRO A 67 10.97 -19.42 -18.97
N ASP A 68 12.09 -19.93 -18.49
CA ASP A 68 12.96 -20.85 -19.25
C ASP A 68 12.44 -22.30 -19.29
N GLY A 69 11.37 -22.58 -18.53
CA GLY A 69 10.68 -23.88 -18.46
C GLY A 69 11.31 -24.90 -17.52
N THR A 70 12.40 -24.56 -16.81
CA THR A 70 13.04 -25.46 -15.85
C THR A 70 12.26 -25.59 -14.55
N ALA A 71 12.36 -26.73 -13.88
CA ALA A 71 11.66 -26.95 -12.60
C ALA A 71 12.21 -26.02 -11.50
N GLU A 72 13.49 -25.69 -11.57
CA GLU A 72 14.18 -24.75 -10.69
C GLU A 72 13.65 -23.33 -10.87
N GLU A 73 13.56 -22.83 -12.11
CA GLU A 73 13.02 -21.50 -12.39
C GLU A 73 11.56 -21.36 -11.94
N VAL A 74 10.75 -22.40 -12.15
CA VAL A 74 9.37 -22.45 -11.65
C VAL A 74 9.33 -22.31 -10.12
N GLN A 75 10.25 -22.96 -9.40
CA GLN A 75 10.33 -22.83 -7.94
C GLN A 75 10.75 -21.42 -7.51
N VAL A 76 11.71 -20.79 -8.20
CA VAL A 76 12.14 -19.42 -7.89
C VAL A 76 11.01 -18.42 -8.15
N ARG A 77 10.27 -18.56 -9.25
CA ARG A 77 9.09 -17.72 -9.54
C ARG A 77 7.99 -17.88 -8.50
N ARG A 78 7.73 -19.11 -8.05
CA ARG A 78 6.80 -19.34 -6.93
C ARG A 78 7.30 -18.73 -5.62
N ALA A 79 8.61 -18.73 -5.36
CA ALA A 79 9.18 -18.08 -4.20
C ALA A 79 9.01 -16.56 -4.26
N ALA A 80 9.28 -15.94 -5.42
CA ALA A 80 9.04 -14.52 -5.66
C ALA A 80 7.58 -14.13 -5.42
N GLN A 81 6.63 -14.91 -5.97
CA GLN A 81 5.20 -14.69 -5.75
C GLN A 81 4.80 -14.78 -4.27
N LYS A 82 5.32 -15.77 -3.52
CA LYS A 82 5.07 -15.92 -2.08
C LYS A 82 5.65 -14.79 -1.23
N ILE A 83 6.79 -14.22 -1.65
CA ILE A 83 7.37 -13.06 -0.98
C ILE A 83 6.41 -11.88 -1.13
N LEU A 84 5.93 -11.62 -2.35
CA LEU A 84 4.97 -10.54 -2.60
C LEU A 84 3.67 -10.74 -1.81
N GLU A 85 3.07 -11.93 -1.86
CA GLU A 85 1.84 -12.28 -1.09
C GLU A 85 1.98 -11.96 0.41
N ARG A 86 3.09 -12.38 1.02
CA ARG A 86 3.35 -12.17 2.45
C ARG A 86 3.48 -10.69 2.80
N HIS A 87 4.16 -9.92 1.96
CA HIS A 87 4.39 -8.50 2.22
C HIS A 87 3.17 -7.64 1.90
N THR A 88 2.19 -8.14 1.14
CA THR A 88 0.93 -7.43 0.88
C THR A 88 -0.16 -7.73 1.91
N HIS A 89 0.02 -8.70 2.81
CA HIS A 89 -1.00 -9.07 3.79
C HIS A 89 -0.97 -8.14 5.03
N PRO A 90 -1.95 -7.24 5.24
CA PRO A 90 -1.94 -6.25 6.31
C PRO A 90 -1.99 -6.85 7.73
N GLY A 91 -2.47 -8.10 7.86
CA GLY A 91 -2.41 -8.85 9.12
C GLY A 91 -1.06 -9.51 9.43
N ASP A 92 -0.09 -9.47 8.52
CA ASP A 92 1.26 -10.00 8.76
C ASP A 92 2.18 -8.89 9.29
N ILE A 93 2.99 -9.18 10.31
CA ILE A 93 3.98 -8.24 10.85
C ILE A 93 5.03 -7.78 9.82
N ARG A 94 5.18 -8.54 8.72
CA ARG A 94 6.08 -8.25 7.61
C ARG A 94 5.43 -7.39 6.54
N HIS A 95 4.18 -6.95 6.71
CA HIS A 95 3.48 -6.13 5.75
C HIS A 95 4.28 -4.88 5.35
N TRP A 96 4.32 -4.61 4.04
CA TRP A 96 4.86 -3.39 3.47
C TRP A 96 3.68 -2.50 3.06
N PRO A 97 3.34 -1.47 3.86
CA PRO A 97 2.27 -0.55 3.48
C PRO A 97 2.70 0.29 2.28
N GLY A 98 1.75 0.62 1.41
CA GLY A 98 1.95 1.49 0.26
C GLY A 98 2.75 0.87 -0.89
N LEU A 99 2.65 -0.45 -1.08
CA LEU A 99 3.25 -1.10 -2.24
C LEU A 99 2.41 -0.89 -3.50
N PHE A 100 3.11 -0.48 -4.55
CA PHE A 100 2.63 -0.52 -5.93
C PHE A 100 3.20 -1.77 -6.61
N LEU A 101 2.33 -2.65 -7.11
CA LEU A 101 2.73 -3.91 -7.74
C LEU A 101 2.29 -3.97 -9.19
N ASP A 102 3.23 -3.78 -10.11
CA ASP A 102 2.94 -3.93 -11.53
C ASP A 102 3.27 -5.35 -12.00
N PHE A 103 2.25 -6.15 -12.27
CA PHE A 103 2.34 -7.48 -12.87
C PHE A 103 1.97 -7.49 -14.37
N SER A 104 1.99 -6.35 -15.09
CA SER A 104 1.81 -6.40 -16.55
C SER A 104 2.91 -7.20 -17.22
N GLY A 105 2.52 -8.10 -18.12
CA GLY A 105 3.42 -9.04 -18.76
C GLY A 105 4.02 -10.10 -17.81
N ALA A 106 3.60 -10.14 -16.54
CA ALA A 106 4.14 -11.10 -15.59
C ALA A 106 3.56 -12.50 -15.81
N HIS A 107 4.40 -13.52 -15.76
CA HIS A 107 3.98 -14.91 -15.74
C HIS A 107 3.66 -15.34 -14.31
N LEU A 108 2.38 -15.29 -13.96
CA LEU A 108 1.87 -15.71 -12.66
C LEU A 108 1.28 -17.13 -12.77
N ASP A 109 1.69 -18.02 -11.86
CA ASP A 109 1.27 -19.42 -11.82
C ASP A 109 0.57 -19.68 -10.49
N ARG A 110 -0.77 -19.69 -10.53
CA ARG A 110 -1.65 -20.04 -9.39
C ARG A 110 -1.33 -19.24 -8.12
N VAL A 111 -1.02 -17.94 -8.27
CA VAL A 111 -0.84 -17.05 -7.13
C VAL A 111 -2.18 -16.82 -6.43
N ARG A 112 -2.17 -16.78 -5.10
CA ARG A 112 -3.33 -16.44 -4.27
C ARG A 112 -2.98 -15.23 -3.41
N PHE A 113 -3.77 -14.17 -3.50
CA PHE A 113 -3.61 -12.96 -2.70
C PHE A 113 -4.75 -12.78 -1.70
N THR A 114 -4.89 -13.74 -0.79
CA THR A 114 -5.99 -13.73 0.18
C THR A 114 -5.75 -12.73 1.29
N GLY A 115 -6.72 -11.84 1.52
CA GLY A 115 -6.63 -10.79 2.54
C GLY A 115 -5.56 -9.72 2.25
N CYS A 116 -4.99 -9.69 1.05
CA CYS A 116 -3.92 -8.75 0.69
C CYS A 116 -4.46 -7.33 0.44
N ARG A 117 -3.64 -6.31 0.70
CA ARG A 117 -3.91 -4.90 0.40
C ARG A 117 -3.01 -4.41 -0.73
N PHE A 118 -3.59 -3.88 -1.79
CA PHE A 118 -2.88 -3.28 -2.93
C PHE A 118 -3.20 -1.79 -3.06
N GLU A 119 -2.21 -0.94 -3.28
CA GLU A 119 -2.45 0.47 -3.61
C GLU A 119 -2.63 0.69 -5.11
N ALA A 120 -1.92 -0.05 -5.97
CA ALA A 120 -2.35 -0.23 -7.35
C ALA A 120 -1.71 -1.49 -7.94
N ILE A 121 -2.41 -2.07 -8.91
CA ILE A 121 -2.02 -3.31 -9.56
C ILE A 121 -2.27 -3.25 -11.06
N LEU A 122 -1.36 -3.85 -11.83
CA LEU A 122 -1.55 -4.15 -13.25
C LEU A 122 -1.31 -5.63 -13.47
N PHE A 123 -2.12 -6.36 -14.25
CA PHE A 123 -2.04 -7.82 -14.29
C PHE A 123 -2.28 -8.46 -15.67
N THR A 124 -1.50 -9.49 -15.99
CA THR A 124 -1.73 -10.42 -17.12
C THR A 124 -1.44 -11.86 -16.65
N GLY A 125 -2.27 -12.86 -16.99
CA GLY A 125 -2.00 -14.29 -16.70
C GLY A 125 -3.05 -14.99 -15.83
N PHE A 126 -2.64 -16.03 -15.10
CA PHE A 126 -3.50 -16.74 -14.13
C PHE A 126 -3.29 -16.21 -12.71
N ALA A 127 -4.35 -15.77 -12.03
CA ALA A 127 -4.28 -15.36 -10.63
C ALA A 127 -5.59 -15.59 -9.89
N SER A 128 -5.47 -15.64 -8.56
CA SER A 128 -6.59 -15.68 -7.63
C SER A 128 -6.39 -14.57 -6.59
N PHE A 129 -7.42 -13.75 -6.43
CA PHE A 129 -7.52 -12.59 -5.56
C PHE A 129 -8.69 -12.77 -4.57
N ILE A 130 -8.95 -14.00 -4.13
CA ILE A 130 -10.04 -14.31 -3.19
C ILE A 130 -9.85 -13.50 -1.91
N SER A 131 -10.85 -12.73 -1.49
CA SER A 131 -10.79 -11.83 -0.33
C SER A 131 -9.67 -10.79 -0.39
N ALA A 132 -9.18 -10.45 -1.58
CA ALA A 132 -8.22 -9.37 -1.75
C ALA A 132 -8.90 -8.00 -1.58
N ARG A 133 -8.14 -7.02 -1.10
CA ARG A 133 -8.55 -5.62 -0.99
C ARG A 133 -7.66 -4.74 -1.87
N PHE A 134 -8.27 -4.02 -2.79
CA PHE A 134 -7.61 -3.03 -3.64
C PHE A 134 -7.97 -1.65 -3.11
N ASP A 135 -7.04 -1.02 -2.39
CA ASP A 135 -7.18 0.31 -1.77
C ASP A 135 -6.82 1.46 -2.71
N GLY A 136 -6.25 1.18 -3.88
CA GLY A 136 -6.18 2.12 -5.00
C GLY A 136 -6.38 1.40 -6.33
N GLU A 137 -5.89 1.96 -7.44
CA GLU A 137 -6.28 1.58 -8.81
C GLU A 137 -6.04 0.08 -9.12
N GLY A 138 -7.13 -0.64 -9.39
CA GLY A 138 -7.12 -2.01 -9.88
C GLY A 138 -7.16 -2.07 -11.41
N ASN A 139 -6.01 -2.02 -12.07
CA ASN A 139 -5.96 -2.04 -13.53
C ASN A 139 -5.77 -3.48 -14.05
N PHE A 140 -6.81 -4.01 -14.69
CA PHE A 140 -6.81 -5.32 -15.36
C PHE A 140 -6.98 -5.16 -16.87
N GLN A 141 -6.68 -3.98 -17.42
CA GLN A 141 -6.89 -3.69 -18.83
C GLN A 141 -6.01 -4.59 -19.71
N GLY A 142 -6.61 -5.23 -20.71
CA GLY A 142 -5.87 -6.13 -21.60
C GLY A 142 -5.35 -7.41 -20.92
N ALA A 143 -5.82 -7.72 -19.71
CA ALA A 143 -5.43 -8.94 -19.01
C ALA A 143 -5.86 -10.17 -19.83
N GLN A 144 -4.92 -11.07 -20.09
CA GLN A 144 -5.18 -12.35 -20.75
C GLN A 144 -5.05 -13.48 -19.74
N SER A 145 -6.08 -14.32 -19.61
CA SER A 145 -6.00 -15.54 -18.80
C SER A 145 -6.46 -16.74 -19.61
N ALA A 146 -5.74 -17.86 -19.50
CA ALA A 146 -6.14 -19.12 -20.14
C ALA A 146 -7.07 -19.99 -19.27
N ASP A 147 -7.39 -19.55 -18.05
CA ASP A 147 -8.28 -20.20 -17.07
C ASP A 147 -9.02 -19.11 -16.28
N GLN A 148 -9.99 -19.51 -15.47
CA GLN A 148 -10.83 -18.61 -14.69
C GLN A 148 -10.03 -17.86 -13.63
N VAL A 149 -10.15 -16.52 -13.64
CA VAL A 149 -9.63 -15.65 -12.57
C VAL A 149 -10.68 -15.53 -11.47
N ASP A 150 -10.23 -15.61 -10.22
CA ASP A 150 -11.11 -15.63 -9.04
C ASP A 150 -10.91 -14.39 -8.16
N PHE A 151 -11.92 -13.54 -8.08
CA PHE A 151 -12.03 -12.36 -7.23
C PHE A 151 -13.14 -12.53 -6.17
N HIS A 152 -13.48 -13.75 -5.79
CA HIS A 152 -14.53 -14.01 -4.80
C HIS A 152 -14.27 -13.25 -3.49
N ASN A 153 -15.27 -12.57 -2.94
CA ASN A 153 -15.14 -11.68 -1.77
C ASN A 153 -14.09 -10.55 -1.93
N ALA A 154 -13.66 -10.19 -3.15
CA ALA A 154 -12.72 -9.10 -3.34
C ALA A 154 -13.39 -7.74 -3.09
N ARG A 155 -12.60 -6.78 -2.59
CA ARG A 155 -13.07 -5.42 -2.28
C ARG A 155 -12.28 -4.40 -3.08
N PHE A 156 -12.98 -3.63 -3.91
CA PHE A 156 -12.38 -2.59 -4.76
C PHE A 156 -12.78 -1.21 -4.23
N VAL A 157 -11.83 -0.50 -3.62
CA VAL A 157 -12.10 0.82 -3.02
C VAL A 157 -12.10 1.92 -4.07
N ASP A 158 -11.15 1.87 -5.01
CA ASP A 158 -10.88 2.94 -5.96
C ASP A 158 -11.31 2.55 -7.40
N ASP A 159 -10.74 3.21 -8.40
CA ASP A 159 -10.89 2.88 -9.82
C ASP A 159 -10.53 1.42 -10.10
N VAL A 160 -11.32 0.81 -10.98
CA VAL A 160 -11.08 -0.55 -11.45
C VAL A 160 -11.38 -0.63 -12.93
N ASN A 161 -10.45 -1.17 -13.70
CA ASN A 161 -10.59 -1.23 -15.15
C ASN A 161 -10.34 -2.65 -15.66
N PHE A 162 -11.41 -3.35 -16.03
CA PHE A 162 -11.35 -4.63 -16.75
C PHE A 162 -11.53 -4.46 -18.26
N GLY A 163 -11.46 -3.25 -18.80
CA GLY A 163 -11.60 -2.98 -20.23
C GLY A 163 -10.62 -3.80 -21.07
N ASP A 164 -11.06 -4.29 -22.22
CA ASP A 164 -10.23 -5.11 -23.13
C ASP A 164 -9.62 -6.39 -22.52
N ALA A 165 -10.04 -6.80 -21.31
CA ALA A 165 -9.55 -8.04 -20.70
C ALA A 165 -10.16 -9.27 -21.41
N GLU A 166 -9.29 -10.19 -21.82
CA GLU A 166 -9.65 -11.44 -22.49
C GLU A 166 -9.46 -12.60 -21.52
N PHE A 167 -10.51 -12.91 -20.76
CA PHE A 167 -10.53 -14.09 -19.90
C PHE A 167 -11.08 -15.30 -20.68
N ALA A 168 -10.37 -16.43 -20.67
CA ALA A 168 -10.85 -17.66 -21.29
C ALA A 168 -12.17 -18.18 -20.67
N ALA A 169 -12.47 -17.78 -19.44
CA ALA A 169 -13.74 -18.00 -18.75
C ALA A 169 -14.13 -16.75 -17.96
N LEU A 170 -15.43 -16.52 -17.76
CA LEU A 170 -15.90 -15.37 -16.98
C LEU A 170 -15.23 -15.34 -15.59
N PRO A 171 -14.64 -14.19 -15.19
CA PRO A 171 -14.05 -14.06 -13.87
C PRO A 171 -15.12 -14.21 -12.80
N LYS A 172 -14.77 -14.86 -11.69
CA LYS A 172 -15.64 -14.96 -10.51
C LYS A 172 -15.52 -13.70 -9.70
N LEU A 173 -16.60 -12.94 -9.60
CA LEU A 173 -16.71 -11.76 -8.72
C LEU A 173 -17.85 -11.97 -7.72
N ASP A 174 -18.23 -13.22 -7.44
CA ASP A 174 -19.29 -13.51 -6.48
C ASP A 174 -18.90 -12.95 -5.09
N HIS A 175 -19.83 -12.22 -4.47
CA HIS A 175 -19.61 -11.49 -3.21
C HIS A 175 -18.50 -10.43 -3.26
N ALA A 176 -17.99 -10.07 -4.44
CA ALA A 176 -17.11 -8.93 -4.56
C ALA A 176 -17.92 -7.64 -4.40
N GLU A 177 -17.29 -6.63 -3.82
CA GLU A 177 -17.94 -5.36 -3.47
C GLU A 177 -17.07 -4.20 -3.96
N ALA A 178 -17.73 -3.13 -4.38
CA ALA A 178 -17.09 -1.87 -4.70
C ALA A 178 -17.38 -0.87 -3.59
N GLY A 179 -16.33 -0.20 -3.10
CA GLY A 179 -16.43 0.76 -2.02
C GLY A 179 -17.26 1.98 -2.41
N PRO A 180 -17.70 2.77 -1.42
CA PRO A 180 -18.46 3.98 -1.65
C PRO A 180 -17.71 4.93 -2.58
N ASP A 181 -18.42 5.47 -3.58
CA ASP A 181 -17.89 6.46 -4.50
C ASP A 181 -17.78 7.81 -3.78
N HIS A 182 -16.66 8.01 -3.07
CA HIS A 182 -16.42 9.20 -2.28
C HIS A 182 -16.19 10.46 -3.13
N LEU A 183 -15.87 10.31 -4.42
CA LEU A 183 -15.50 11.42 -5.30
C LEU A 183 -16.43 11.62 -6.51
N LYS A 184 -17.39 10.71 -6.78
CA LYS A 184 -18.28 10.71 -7.97
C LYS A 184 -17.53 10.76 -9.30
N LEU A 185 -16.27 10.37 -9.30
CA LEU A 185 -15.37 10.41 -10.44
C LEU A 185 -14.81 9.03 -10.76
N LEU A 186 -15.15 8.01 -9.95
CA LEU A 186 -14.56 6.70 -10.12
C LEU A 186 -15.02 6.07 -11.44
N GLN A 187 -14.06 5.71 -12.28
CA GLN A 187 -14.30 5.00 -13.54
C GLN A 187 -14.11 3.51 -13.29
N ARG A 188 -15.23 2.85 -12.98
CA ARG A 188 -15.27 1.40 -12.74
C ARG A 188 -15.81 0.68 -13.97
N HIS A 189 -14.94 -0.03 -14.67
CA HIS A 189 -15.30 -0.90 -15.78
C HIS A 189 -15.23 -2.34 -15.33
N TRP A 190 -16.39 -2.95 -15.10
CA TRP A 190 -16.49 -4.37 -14.71
C TRP A 190 -16.38 -5.28 -15.93
N PRO A 191 -15.89 -6.51 -15.76
CA PRO A 191 -15.86 -7.48 -16.85
C PRO A 191 -17.29 -7.83 -17.27
N ALA A 192 -17.44 -8.33 -18.50
CA ALA A 192 -18.73 -8.76 -19.02
C ALA A 192 -19.41 -9.75 -18.05
N GLY A 193 -20.74 -9.66 -17.94
CA GLY A 193 -21.51 -10.49 -17.02
C GLY A 193 -21.58 -9.95 -15.59
N TRP A 194 -20.97 -8.80 -15.27
CA TRP A 194 -21.01 -8.19 -13.94
C TRP A 194 -21.43 -6.72 -13.98
N THR A 195 -22.28 -6.34 -13.03
CA THR A 195 -22.74 -4.97 -12.83
C THR A 195 -22.77 -4.63 -11.35
N LEU A 196 -22.68 -3.34 -11.05
CA LEU A 196 -22.77 -2.87 -9.67
C LEU A 196 -24.23 -2.81 -9.24
N GLY A 197 -24.55 -3.43 -8.10
CA GLY A 197 -25.84 -3.30 -7.43
C GLY A 197 -25.97 -1.97 -6.68
N ASP A 198 -27.10 -1.81 -5.99
CA ASP A 198 -27.31 -0.66 -5.12
C ASP A 198 -26.40 -0.76 -3.87
N PRO A 199 -25.80 0.36 -3.40
CA PRO A 199 -25.03 0.36 -2.17
C PRO A 199 -25.85 -0.07 -0.96
N GLU A 200 -25.25 -0.89 -0.10
CA GLU A 200 -25.79 -1.27 1.21
C GLU A 200 -25.61 -0.13 2.24
N ASP A 201 -26.09 -0.35 3.47
CA ASP A 201 -26.07 0.65 4.55
C ASP A 201 -24.65 1.10 4.94
N ASP A 202 -23.63 0.28 4.67
CA ASP A 202 -22.22 0.59 4.91
C ASP A 202 -21.55 1.34 3.75
N GLY A 203 -22.30 1.63 2.69
CA GLY A 203 -21.84 2.34 1.49
C GLY A 203 -21.15 1.46 0.46
N TRP A 204 -20.98 0.16 0.71
CA TRP A 204 -20.43 -0.78 -0.26
C TRP A 204 -21.52 -1.29 -1.19
N ALA A 205 -21.21 -1.38 -2.48
CA ALA A 205 -22.13 -1.88 -3.48
C ALA A 205 -21.69 -3.27 -3.96
N PRO A 206 -22.55 -4.30 -3.86
CA PRO A 206 -22.20 -5.65 -4.27
C PRO A 206 -22.15 -5.75 -5.80
N LEU A 207 -21.29 -6.62 -6.31
CA LEU A 207 -21.29 -7.01 -7.71
C LEU A 207 -22.31 -8.09 -7.97
N LEU A 208 -23.19 -7.82 -8.93
CA LEU A 208 -24.28 -8.69 -9.34
C LEU A 208 -23.99 -9.24 -10.73
N ARG A 209 -24.25 -10.54 -10.89
CA ARG A 209 -24.15 -11.17 -12.19
C ARG A 209 -25.31 -10.71 -13.07
N THR A 210 -24.99 -10.30 -14.29
CA THR A 210 -25.99 -10.04 -15.32
C THR A 210 -26.29 -11.34 -16.05
N ASP A 211 -27.56 -11.70 -16.10
CA ASP A 211 -28.07 -12.89 -16.79
C ASP A 211 -28.05 -12.72 -18.32
#